data_AF-A0A7K2MQY9-F1
#
_entry.id   AF-A0A7K2MQY9-F1
#
_cell.length_a   1.000
_cell.length_b   1.000
_cell.length_c   1.000
_cell.angle_alpha   90.00
_cell.angle_beta   90.00
_cell.angle_gamma   90.00
#
_symmetry.space_group_name_H-M   'P 1'
#
loop_
_entity.id
_entity.type
_entity.pdbx_description
1 polymer ?
#
loop_
_entity_poly.entity_id
_entity_poly.type
_entity_poly.pdbx_seq_one_letter_code
_entity_poly.pdbx_strand_id
1 'polypeptide(L)'
;APRHRDRRTRRLVVTFGLIALCTAYGEGAMADWGALHLEQDLDASPGLAAAGYSCFALAMTVGRLTGTTLLERLGRTATVVAGGTTAVAGMLLGSLAPSVWAALFGFAITGLGLANIFPVAVERAGALGGPSGVATASTLGYGGMLLGPPAIGFMADWFSLPAALTSVAALAAVAVLVAVATHRAGVQG
;
A
#
# COMPACT_ATOMS: atom_id res chain seq x y z
N ALA A 1 34.27 -12.22 11.41
CA ALA A 1 32.88 -11.94 11.82
C ALA A 1 31.93 -11.77 10.62
N PRO A 2 31.54 -12.85 9.90
CA PRO A 2 30.66 -12.74 8.71
C PRO A 2 29.15 -12.90 9.00
N ARG A 3 28.76 -13.57 10.10
CA ARG A 3 27.36 -13.96 10.38
C ARG A 3 26.39 -12.81 10.72
N HIS A 4 26.90 -11.65 11.18
CA HIS A 4 26.06 -10.51 11.56
C HIS A 4 25.58 -9.66 10.38
N ARG A 5 26.40 -9.52 9.32
CA ARG A 5 26.02 -8.77 8.10
C ARG A 5 24.86 -9.45 7.38
N ASP A 6 24.92 -10.78 7.27
CA ASP A 6 23.93 -11.60 6.56
C ASP A 6 22.54 -11.59 7.23
N ARG A 7 22.50 -11.68 8.57
CA ARG A 7 21.23 -11.59 9.33
C ARG A 7 20.58 -10.21 9.25
N ARG A 8 21.36 -9.12 9.25
CA ARG A 8 20.83 -7.75 9.14
C ARG A 8 20.26 -7.49 7.74
N THR A 9 20.98 -7.89 6.70
CA THR A 9 20.52 -7.81 5.31
C THR A 9 19.22 -8.59 5.11
N ARG A 10 19.17 -9.85 5.57
CA ARG A 10 17.94 -10.67 5.46
C ARG A 10 16.74 -10.03 6.17
N ARG A 11 16.95 -9.47 7.37
CA ARG A 11 15.89 -8.76 8.10
C ARG A 11 15.36 -7.57 7.31
N LEU A 12 16.24 -6.73 6.76
CA LEU A 12 15.83 -5.57 5.96
C LEU A 12 15.11 -5.97 4.67
N VAL A 13 15.57 -7.01 3.98
CA VAL A 13 14.89 -7.56 2.79
C VAL A 13 13.47 -8.01 3.13
N VAL A 14 13.30 -8.77 4.22
CA VAL A 14 11.98 -9.18 4.70
C VAL A 14 11.13 -7.97 5.07
N THR A 15 11.72 -6.95 5.72
CA THR A 15 11.01 -5.71 6.04
C THR A 15 10.46 -5.02 4.80
N PHE A 16 11.28 -4.85 3.75
CA PHE A 16 10.81 -4.28 2.49
C PHE A 16 9.77 -5.17 1.81
N GLY A 17 9.91 -6.50 1.89
CA GLY A 17 8.88 -7.41 1.41
C GLY A 17 7.55 -7.30 2.16
N LEU A 18 7.57 -7.07 3.47
CA LEU A 18 6.35 -6.80 4.25
C LEU A 18 5.71 -5.46 3.89
N ILE A 19 6.51 -4.43 3.60
CA ILE A 19 6.01 -3.15 3.08
C ILE A 19 5.33 -3.38 1.72
N ALA A 20 5.97 -4.12 0.82
CA ALA A 20 5.40 -4.48 -0.48
C ALA A 20 4.10 -5.28 -0.34
N LEU A 21 4.04 -6.24 0.60
CA LEU A 21 2.84 -7.01 0.95
C LEU A 21 1.69 -6.08 1.36
N CYS A 22 1.94 -5.12 2.26
CA CYS A 22 0.92 -4.18 2.73
C CYS A 22 0.37 -3.31 1.59
N THR A 23 1.24 -2.86 0.68
CA THR A 23 0.83 -2.06 -0.48
C THR A 23 0.02 -2.88 -1.48
N ALA A 24 0.47 -4.10 -1.79
CA ALA A 24 -0.21 -5.00 -2.73
C ALA A 24 -1.55 -5.49 -2.17
N TYR A 25 -1.65 -5.68 -0.85
CA TYR A 25 -2.93 -5.92 -0.17
C TYR A 25 -3.90 -4.77 -0.43
N GLY A 26 -3.46 -3.52 -0.29
CA GLY A 26 -4.30 -2.34 -0.58
C GLY A 26 -4.72 -2.22 -2.04
N GLU A 27 -3.84 -2.58 -2.98
CA GLU A 27 -4.14 -2.60 -4.41
C GLU A 27 -5.20 -3.67 -4.74
N GLY A 28 -5.05 -4.89 -4.23
CA GLY A 28 -6.04 -5.96 -4.38
C GLY A 28 -7.37 -5.62 -3.70
N ALA A 29 -7.33 -5.04 -2.50
CA ALA A 29 -8.50 -4.56 -1.79
C ALA A 29 -9.33 -3.59 -2.63
N MET A 30 -8.67 -2.62 -3.25
CA MET A 30 -9.32 -1.62 -4.09
C MET A 30 -9.89 -2.22 -5.39
N ALA A 31 -9.22 -3.23 -5.95
CA ALA A 31 -9.68 -3.92 -7.15
C ALA A 31 -10.93 -4.76 -6.90
N ASP A 32 -10.98 -5.50 -5.78
CA ASP A 32 -12.04 -6.48 -5.53
C ASP A 32 -13.21 -5.89 -4.71
N TRP A 33 -12.92 -4.97 -3.78
CA TRP A 33 -13.90 -4.48 -2.82
C TRP A 33 -14.25 -3.00 -2.96
N GLY A 34 -13.42 -2.22 -3.67
CA GLY A 34 -13.64 -0.77 -3.84
C GLY A 34 -14.94 -0.45 -4.58
N ALA A 35 -15.22 -1.16 -5.67
CA ALA A 35 -16.49 -1.01 -6.39
C ALA A 35 -17.67 -1.49 -5.56
N LEU A 36 -17.51 -2.63 -4.87
CA LEU A 36 -18.56 -3.20 -4.04
C LEU A 36 -18.99 -2.26 -2.91
N HIS A 37 -18.05 -1.56 -2.27
CA HIS A 37 -18.33 -0.54 -1.26
C HIS A 37 -19.19 0.60 -1.81
N LEU A 38 -18.88 1.07 -3.03
CA LEU A 38 -19.67 2.13 -3.66
C LEU A 38 -21.11 1.65 -3.97
N GLU A 39 -21.27 0.42 -4.45
CA GLU A 39 -22.58 -0.13 -4.81
C GLU A 39 -23.42 -0.47 -3.57
N GLN A 40 -22.83 -1.16 -2.57
CA GLN A 40 -23.58 -1.72 -1.44
C GLN A 40 -23.77 -0.73 -0.29
N ASP A 41 -22.79 0.13 -0.01
CA ASP A 41 -22.85 1.03 1.15
C ASP A 41 -23.28 2.46 0.78
N LEU A 42 -23.13 2.85 -0.49
CA LEU A 42 -23.41 4.21 -0.97
C LEU A 42 -24.43 4.27 -2.12
N ASP A 43 -25.09 3.16 -2.43
CA ASP A 43 -26.11 3.01 -3.49
C ASP A 43 -25.65 3.57 -4.86
N ALA A 44 -24.35 3.49 -5.16
CA ALA A 44 -23.80 3.99 -6.40
C ALA A 44 -24.26 3.13 -7.59
N SER A 45 -24.47 3.75 -8.74
CA SER A 45 -24.70 3.00 -9.97
C SER A 45 -23.45 2.21 -10.37
N PRO A 46 -23.59 1.07 -11.09
CA PRO A 46 -22.45 0.26 -11.51
C PRO A 46 -21.41 1.07 -12.33
N GLY A 47 -21.87 2.05 -13.10
CA GLY A 47 -20.97 2.94 -13.85
C GLY A 47 -20.11 3.83 -12.94
N LEU A 48 -20.68 4.32 -11.83
CA LEU A 48 -19.96 5.14 -10.85
C LEU A 48 -19.05 4.29 -9.95
N ALA A 49 -19.45 3.05 -9.65
CA ALA A 49 -18.62 2.08 -8.96
C ALA A 49 -17.37 1.71 -9.77
N ALA A 50 -17.53 1.44 -11.06
CA ALA A 50 -16.42 1.23 -12.00
C ALA A 50 -15.52 2.47 -12.12
N ALA A 51 -16.10 3.68 -12.05
CA ALA A 51 -15.34 4.92 -12.02
C ALA A 51 -14.47 5.02 -10.76
N GLY A 52 -14.88 4.45 -9.62
CA GLY A 52 -14.08 4.43 -8.39
C GLY A 52 -12.75 3.70 -8.52
N TYR A 53 -12.77 2.47 -9.03
CA TYR A 53 -11.52 1.77 -9.32
C TYR A 53 -10.71 2.46 -10.42
N SER A 54 -11.38 3.02 -11.43
CA SER A 54 -10.71 3.78 -12.50
C SER A 54 -9.98 5.01 -11.96
N CYS A 55 -10.60 5.77 -11.05
CA CYS A 55 -9.98 6.91 -10.38
C CYS A 55 -8.75 6.46 -9.56
N PHE A 56 -8.87 5.38 -8.79
CA PHE A 56 -7.74 4.79 -8.05
C PHE A 56 -6.59 4.42 -9.00
N ALA A 57 -6.88 3.69 -10.08
CA ALA A 57 -5.88 3.21 -11.04
C ALA A 57 -5.21 4.35 -11.80
N LEU A 58 -5.96 5.36 -12.24
CA LEU A 58 -5.43 6.56 -12.88
C LEU A 58 -4.53 7.35 -11.94
N ALA A 59 -5.00 7.58 -10.70
CA ALA A 59 -4.24 8.29 -9.68
C ALA A 59 -2.94 7.55 -9.33
N MET A 60 -3.00 6.21 -9.22
CA MET A 60 -1.84 5.35 -9.04
C MET A 60 -0.87 5.45 -10.22
N THR A 61 -1.38 5.44 -11.46
CA THR A 61 -0.58 5.58 -12.67
C THR A 61 0.16 6.93 -12.69
N VAL A 62 -0.54 8.02 -12.42
CA VAL A 62 0.05 9.36 -12.30
C VAL A 62 1.11 9.38 -11.19
N GLY A 63 0.85 8.76 -10.05
CA GLY A 63 1.79 8.64 -8.95
C GLY A 63 3.06 7.88 -9.34
N ARG A 64 2.94 6.78 -10.09
CA ARG A 64 4.08 5.99 -10.61
C ARG A 64 4.90 6.78 -11.62
N LEU A 65 4.25 7.52 -12.54
CA LEU A 65 4.93 8.34 -13.54
C LEU A 65 5.68 9.53 -12.94
N THR A 66 5.14 10.12 -11.86
CA THR A 66 5.77 11.23 -11.13
C THR A 66 6.75 10.76 -10.05
N GLY A 67 6.80 9.45 -9.80
CA GLY A 67 7.55 8.83 -8.71
C GLY A 67 9.05 9.05 -8.79
N THR A 68 9.64 8.98 -9.99
CA THR A 68 11.08 9.22 -10.20
C THR A 68 11.49 10.62 -9.74
N THR A 69 10.77 11.65 -10.16
CA THR A 69 11.01 13.03 -9.73
C THR A 69 10.82 13.21 -8.22
N LEU A 70 9.81 12.57 -7.62
CA LEU A 70 9.62 12.60 -6.17
C LEU A 70 10.80 11.94 -5.43
N LEU A 71 11.27 10.79 -5.91
CA LEU A 71 12.37 10.05 -5.30
C LEU A 71 13.69 10.80 -5.38
N GLU A 72 13.94 11.51 -6.48
CA GLU A 72 15.11 12.38 -6.65
C GLU A 72 15.08 13.60 -5.70
N ARG A 73 13.90 14.21 -5.51
CA ARG A 73 13.76 15.43 -4.70
C ARG A 73 13.64 15.18 -3.20
N LEU A 74 12.85 14.19 -2.80
CA LEU A 74 12.50 13.93 -1.40
C LEU A 74 13.34 12.79 -0.78
N GLY A 75 13.89 11.92 -1.63
CA GLY A 75 14.57 10.71 -1.20
C GLY A 75 13.60 9.57 -0.86
N ARG A 76 14.11 8.34 -0.94
CA ARG A 76 13.32 7.10 -0.88
C ARG A 76 12.49 6.95 0.39
N THR A 77 13.08 7.21 1.57
CA THR A 77 12.38 7.08 2.85
C THR A 77 11.25 8.09 2.98
N ALA A 78 11.49 9.36 2.62
CA ALA A 78 10.48 10.40 2.71
C ALA A 78 9.31 10.12 1.74
N THR A 79 9.60 9.63 0.53
CA THR A 79 8.57 9.22 -0.43
C THR A 79 7.70 8.08 0.11
N VAL A 80 8.28 7.07 0.75
CA VAL A 80 7.51 5.96 1.35
C VAL A 80 6.67 6.44 2.53
N VAL A 81 7.22 7.30 3.39
CA VAL A 81 6.49 7.84 4.55
C VAL A 81 5.34 8.74 4.09
N ALA A 82 5.62 9.73 3.23
CA ALA A 82 4.62 10.65 2.71
C ALA A 82 3.54 9.92 1.90
N GLY A 83 3.95 8.97 1.03
CA GLY A 83 3.02 8.14 0.26
C GLY A 83 2.15 7.29 1.18
N GLY A 84 2.76 6.63 2.17
CA GLY A 84 2.02 5.80 3.12
C GLY A 84 1.06 6.60 4.01
N THR A 85 1.46 7.77 4.53
CA THR A 85 0.54 8.64 5.28
C THR A 85 -0.59 9.16 4.41
N THR A 86 -0.30 9.46 3.13
CA THR A 86 -1.31 9.86 2.15
C THR A 86 -2.29 8.71 1.88
N ALA A 87 -1.79 7.48 1.75
CA ALA A 87 -2.63 6.30 1.58
C ALA A 87 -3.52 6.03 2.81
N VAL A 88 -2.99 6.19 4.02
CA VAL A 88 -3.78 6.09 5.26
C VAL A 88 -4.92 7.10 5.27
N ALA A 89 -4.61 8.37 5.01
CA ALA A 89 -5.62 9.43 5.00
C ALA A 89 -6.65 9.21 3.89
N GLY A 90 -6.21 8.90 2.67
CA GLY A 90 -7.08 8.61 1.54
C GLY A 90 -8.01 7.42 1.81
N MET A 91 -7.50 6.36 2.41
CA MET A 91 -8.29 5.15 2.62
C MET A 91 -9.28 5.32 3.75
N LEU A 92 -8.94 6.04 4.83
CA LEU A 92 -9.90 6.40 5.87
C LEU A 92 -10.99 7.33 5.31
N LEU A 93 -10.62 8.31 4.49
CA LEU A 93 -11.59 9.16 3.80
C LEU A 93 -12.48 8.35 2.85
N GLY A 94 -11.90 7.39 2.13
CA GLY A 94 -12.59 6.58 1.13
C GLY A 94 -13.59 5.61 1.75
N SER A 95 -13.14 4.86 2.75
CA SER A 95 -13.93 3.82 3.43
C SER A 95 -14.99 4.36 4.37
N LEU A 96 -14.75 5.50 5.03
CA LEU A 96 -15.69 6.10 5.98
C LEU A 96 -16.45 7.29 5.38
N ALA A 97 -16.43 7.44 4.05
CA ALA A 97 -17.10 8.52 3.37
C ALA A 97 -18.62 8.45 3.53
N PRO A 98 -19.31 9.57 3.82
CA PRO A 98 -20.76 9.63 3.80
C PRO A 98 -21.35 9.84 2.40
N SER A 99 -20.51 9.97 1.36
CA SER A 99 -20.96 10.20 -0.01
C SER A 99 -20.02 9.58 -1.04
N VAL A 100 -20.57 9.19 -2.20
CA VAL A 100 -19.80 8.59 -3.30
C VAL A 100 -18.64 9.49 -3.75
N TRP A 101 -18.87 10.80 -3.87
CA TRP A 101 -17.82 11.73 -4.30
C TRP A 101 -16.65 11.80 -3.31
N ALA A 102 -16.93 11.76 -2.01
CA ALA A 102 -15.88 11.69 -0.99
C ALA A 102 -15.14 10.35 -1.06
N ALA A 103 -15.85 9.24 -1.31
CA ALA A 103 -15.25 7.92 -1.48
C ALA A 103 -14.30 7.88 -2.69
N LEU A 104 -14.75 8.37 -3.85
CA LEU A 104 -13.95 8.49 -5.07
C LEU A 104 -12.68 9.32 -4.85
N PHE A 105 -12.80 10.44 -4.12
CA PHE A 105 -11.66 11.28 -3.79
C PHE A 105 -10.68 10.57 -2.85
N GLY A 106 -11.19 9.88 -1.83
CA GLY A 106 -10.37 9.04 -0.94
C GLY A 106 -9.64 7.92 -1.69
N PHE A 107 -10.31 7.26 -2.63
CA PHE A 107 -9.71 6.23 -3.48
C PHE A 107 -8.62 6.80 -4.38
N ALA A 108 -8.81 7.96 -4.99
CA ALA A 108 -7.78 8.64 -5.77
C ALA A 108 -6.55 8.99 -4.91
N ILE A 109 -6.76 9.54 -3.71
CA ILE A 109 -5.68 9.82 -2.75
C ILE A 109 -4.94 8.54 -2.36
N THR A 110 -5.69 7.46 -2.11
CA THR A 110 -5.12 6.16 -1.76
C THR A 110 -4.23 5.63 -2.87
N GLY A 111 -4.70 5.70 -4.13
CA GLY A 111 -3.93 5.31 -5.31
C GLY A 111 -2.63 6.09 -5.45
N LEU A 112 -2.68 7.42 -5.29
CA LEU A 112 -1.49 8.28 -5.30
C LEU A 112 -0.50 7.92 -4.18
N GLY A 113 -1.00 7.68 -2.97
CA GLY A 113 -0.17 7.36 -1.81
C GLY A 113 0.54 6.01 -1.96
N LEU A 114 -0.16 4.99 -2.43
CA LEU A 114 0.38 3.63 -2.59
C LEU A 114 1.32 3.48 -3.80
N ALA A 115 1.18 4.34 -4.81
CA ALA A 115 1.81 4.22 -6.13
C ALA A 115 3.29 3.83 -6.12
N ASN A 116 4.09 4.49 -5.28
CA ASN A 116 5.54 4.36 -5.28
C ASN A 116 6.08 3.44 -4.18
N ILE A 117 5.25 3.00 -3.24
CA ILE A 117 5.71 2.25 -2.07
C ILE A 117 6.21 0.86 -2.50
N PHE A 118 5.44 0.16 -3.32
CA PHE A 118 5.79 -1.17 -3.82
C PHE A 118 7.10 -1.18 -4.65
N PRO A 119 7.25 -0.39 -5.73
CA PRO A 119 8.47 -0.41 -6.54
C PRO A 119 9.71 -0.02 -5.74
N VAL A 120 9.59 0.98 -4.85
CA VAL A 120 10.71 1.39 -3.98
C VAL A 120 11.10 0.28 -3.00
N ALA A 121 10.12 -0.45 -2.45
CA ALA A 121 10.40 -1.57 -1.55
C ALA A 121 11.17 -2.69 -2.29
N VAL A 122 10.72 -3.06 -3.49
CA VAL A 122 11.40 -4.07 -4.32
C VAL A 122 12.80 -3.62 -4.73
N GLU A 123 12.96 -2.37 -5.16
CA GLU A 123 14.27 -1.77 -5.50
C GLU A 123 15.23 -1.86 -4.29
N ARG A 124 14.77 -1.51 -3.10
CA ARG A 124 15.58 -1.52 -1.87
C ARG A 124 15.93 -2.93 -1.41
N ALA A 125 15.01 -3.86 -1.52
CA ALA A 125 15.28 -5.26 -1.25
C ALA A 125 16.33 -5.81 -2.23
N GLY A 126 16.25 -5.45 -3.52
CA GLY A 126 17.22 -5.81 -4.53
C GLY A 126 18.61 -5.22 -4.30
N ALA A 127 18.69 -3.95 -3.91
CA ALA A 127 19.96 -3.30 -3.58
C ALA A 127 20.69 -3.97 -2.39
N LEU A 128 19.94 -4.58 -1.45
CA LEU A 128 20.49 -5.23 -0.27
C LEU A 128 20.78 -6.72 -0.46
N GLY A 129 19.87 -7.45 -1.11
CA GLY A 129 19.90 -8.91 -1.26
C GLY A 129 20.17 -9.41 -2.67
N GLY A 130 20.45 -8.52 -3.63
CA GLY A 130 20.59 -8.86 -5.04
C GLY A 130 19.30 -9.50 -5.61
N PRO A 131 19.42 -10.41 -6.58
CA PRO A 131 18.26 -11.10 -7.17
C PRO A 131 17.36 -11.81 -6.15
N SER A 132 17.96 -12.38 -5.10
CA SER A 132 17.21 -13.06 -4.03
C SER A 132 16.36 -12.10 -3.20
N GLY A 133 16.82 -10.86 -3.03
CA GLY A 133 16.08 -9.81 -2.33
C GLY A 133 14.85 -9.36 -3.12
N VAL A 134 15.02 -9.15 -4.43
CA VAL A 134 13.90 -8.87 -5.35
C VAL A 134 12.88 -10.00 -5.31
N ALA A 135 13.33 -11.25 -5.44
CA ALA A 135 12.45 -12.41 -5.40
C ALA A 135 11.65 -12.46 -4.09
N THR A 136 12.31 -12.30 -2.93
CA THR A 136 11.65 -12.31 -1.62
C THR A 136 10.61 -11.20 -1.49
N ALA A 137 10.94 -9.97 -1.89
CA ALA A 137 10.03 -8.85 -1.80
C ALA A 137 8.82 -9.01 -2.73
N SER A 138 9.04 -9.46 -3.97
CA SER A 138 7.97 -9.74 -4.92
C SER A 138 7.08 -10.89 -4.45
N THR A 139 7.64 -11.97 -3.92
CA THR A 139 6.85 -13.10 -3.36
C THR A 139 5.94 -12.63 -2.23
N LEU A 140 6.46 -11.83 -1.29
CA LEU A 140 5.64 -11.27 -0.20
C LEU A 140 4.58 -10.29 -0.74
N GLY A 141 4.95 -9.46 -1.71
CA GLY A 141 4.03 -8.58 -2.43
C GLY A 141 2.84 -9.32 -3.04
N TYR A 142 3.10 -10.31 -3.90
CA TYR A 142 2.04 -11.13 -4.49
C TYR A 142 1.25 -11.90 -3.43
N GLY A 143 1.89 -12.31 -2.33
CA GLY A 143 1.19 -12.87 -1.18
C GLY A 143 0.15 -11.91 -0.60
N GLY A 144 0.45 -10.62 -0.51
CA GLY A 144 -0.50 -9.59 -0.08
C GLY A 144 -1.70 -9.45 -1.01
N MET A 145 -1.46 -9.47 -2.32
CA MET A 145 -2.51 -9.42 -3.32
C MET A 145 -3.42 -10.66 -3.30
N LEU A 146 -2.86 -11.85 -3.05
CA LEU A 146 -3.62 -13.10 -2.95
C LEU A 146 -4.40 -13.22 -1.64
N LEU A 147 -3.80 -12.79 -0.52
CA LEU A 147 -4.43 -12.86 0.81
C LEU A 147 -5.40 -11.72 1.06
N GLY A 148 -5.27 -10.62 0.32
CA GLY A 148 -6.09 -9.42 0.49
C GLY A 148 -7.59 -9.69 0.41
N PRO A 149 -8.09 -10.21 -0.72
CA PRO A 149 -9.51 -10.34 -0.92
C PRO A 149 -10.18 -11.31 0.06
N PRO A 150 -9.64 -12.51 0.33
CA PRO A 150 -10.20 -13.40 1.35
C PRO A 150 -10.19 -12.80 2.75
N ALA A 151 -9.13 -12.09 3.13
CA ALA A 151 -9.06 -11.45 4.45
C ALA A 151 -10.12 -10.34 4.60
N ILE A 152 -10.30 -9.50 3.58
CA ILE A 152 -11.31 -8.44 3.61
C ILE A 152 -12.72 -9.02 3.60
N GLY A 153 -13.00 -10.02 2.76
CA GLY A 153 -14.30 -10.69 2.74
C GLY A 153 -14.65 -11.27 4.11
N PHE A 154 -13.71 -12.00 4.72
CA PHE A 154 -13.91 -12.53 6.08
C PHE A 154 -14.14 -11.43 7.12
N MET A 155 -13.44 -10.30 7.02
CA MET A 155 -13.68 -9.16 7.93
C MET A 155 -15.03 -8.49 7.67
N ALA A 156 -15.44 -8.39 6.41
CA ALA A 156 -16.71 -7.78 6.02
C ALA A 156 -17.90 -8.59 6.53
N ASP A 157 -17.80 -9.93 6.56
CA ASP A 157 -18.83 -10.82 7.09
C ASP A 157 -19.11 -10.61 8.60
N TRP A 158 -18.08 -10.22 9.38
CA TRP A 158 -18.19 -10.06 10.84
C TRP A 158 -18.45 -8.62 11.28
N PHE A 159 -17.97 -7.63 10.53
CA PHE A 159 -18.05 -6.22 10.90
C PHE A 159 -18.93 -5.44 9.92
N SER A 160 -18.34 -5.04 8.80
CA SER A 160 -18.96 -4.41 7.64
C SER A 160 -17.86 -4.18 6.60
N LEU A 161 -18.23 -3.99 5.33
CA LEU A 161 -17.27 -3.71 4.27
C LEU A 161 -16.48 -2.41 4.49
N PRO A 162 -17.09 -1.27 4.88
CA PRO A 162 -16.37 -0.05 5.24
C PRO A 162 -15.33 -0.28 6.34
N ALA A 163 -15.71 -0.99 7.41
CA ALA A 163 -14.81 -1.30 8.51
C ALA A 163 -13.66 -2.21 8.05
N ALA A 164 -13.95 -3.21 7.21
CA ALA A 164 -12.94 -4.11 6.66
C ALA A 164 -11.92 -3.36 5.80
N LEU A 165 -12.35 -2.38 4.99
CA LEU A 165 -11.45 -1.54 4.17
C LEU A 165 -10.49 -0.69 5.00
N THR A 166 -10.84 -0.30 6.24
CA THR A 166 -9.90 0.41 7.12
C THR A 166 -8.65 -0.41 7.46
N SER A 167 -8.68 -1.73 7.30
CA SER A 167 -7.50 -2.60 7.45
C SER A 167 -6.36 -2.23 6.49
N VAL A 168 -6.69 -1.74 5.29
CA VAL A 168 -5.71 -1.24 4.31
C VAL A 168 -5.00 -0.01 4.87
N ALA A 169 -5.74 0.91 5.50
CA ALA A 169 -5.17 2.06 6.19
C ALA A 169 -4.27 1.61 7.36
N ALA A 170 -4.72 0.63 8.16
CA ALA A 170 -3.92 0.09 9.25
C ALA A 170 -2.60 -0.53 8.75
N LEU A 171 -2.63 -1.33 7.69
CA LEU A 171 -1.44 -1.94 7.10
C LEU A 171 -0.51 -0.91 6.47
N ALA A 172 -1.05 0.11 5.79
CA ALA A 172 -0.25 1.23 5.29
C ALA A 172 0.44 1.99 6.43
N ALA A 173 -0.26 2.23 7.56
CA ALA A 173 0.32 2.85 8.74
C ALA A 173 1.45 1.99 9.35
N VAL A 174 1.25 0.67 9.44
CA VAL A 174 2.29 -0.26 9.90
C VAL A 174 3.51 -0.20 8.98
N ALA A 175 3.31 -0.20 7.65
CA ALA A 175 4.40 -0.07 6.68
C ALA A 175 5.20 1.24 6.87
N VAL A 176 4.52 2.36 7.12
CA VAL A 176 5.16 3.66 7.43
C VAL A 176 5.97 3.58 8.73
N LEU A 177 5.38 3.06 9.81
CA LEU A 177 6.06 2.94 11.10
C LEU A 177 7.32 2.09 10.99
N VAL A 178 7.23 0.99 10.26
CA VAL A 178 8.34 0.07 9.99
C VAL A 178 9.43 0.76 9.15
N ALA A 179 9.06 1.52 8.12
CA ALA A 179 10.00 2.29 7.31
C ALA A 179 10.74 3.37 8.14
N VAL A 180 10.03 4.09 9.01
CA VAL A 180 10.62 5.09 9.90
C VAL A 180 11.55 4.45 10.93
N ALA A 181 11.12 3.35 11.55
CA ALA A 181 11.91 2.64 12.56
C ALA A 181 13.23 2.11 11.98
N THR A 182 13.18 1.52 10.78
CA THR A 182 14.39 1.02 10.11
C THR A 182 15.33 2.13 9.65
N HIS A 183 14.80 3.28 9.23
CA HIS A 183 15.63 4.45 8.91
C HIS A 183 16.39 4.96 10.13
N ARG A 184 15.71 5.12 11.27
CA ARG A 184 16.34 5.60 12.52
C ARG A 184 17.42 4.64 13.03
N ALA A 185 17.18 3.33 12.95
CA ALA A 185 18.16 2.31 13.32
C ALA A 185 19.40 2.24 12.40
N GLY A 186 19.33 2.85 11.21
CA GLY A 186 20.46 2.96 10.28
C GLY A 186 21.38 4.17 10.50
N VAL A 187 20.91 5.19 11.24
CA VAL A 187 21.66 6.43 11.51
C VAL A 187 22.48 6.35 12.81
N GLN A 188 22.19 5.37 13.67
CA GLN A 188 22.81 5.22 15.00
C GLN A 188 23.93 4.15 15.07
N GLY A 189 24.34 3.55 13.95
CA GLY A 189 25.39 2.52 13.92
C GLY A 189 26.32 2.70 12.74
#